data_AF-A0A5K1A1Q8-F1
#
_entry.id   AF-A0A5K1A1Q8-F1
#
_cell.length_a   1.000
_cell.length_b   1.000
_cell.length_c   1.000
_cell.angle_alpha   90.00
_cell.angle_beta   90.00
_cell.angle_gamma   90.00
#
_symmetry.space_group_name_H-M   'P 1'
#
loop_
_entity.id
_entity.type
_entity.pdbx_description
1 polymer ?
#
loop_
_entity_poly.entity_id
_entity_poly.type
_entity_poly.pdbx_seq_one_letter_code
_entity_poly.pdbx_strand_id
1 'polypeptide(L)' 'MAKEQAERRETAKLMFEVGQKAYGKGNYGRAIEFLEAALTIIPRQTLFGGE' A
#
# COMPACT_ATOMS: atom_id res chain seq x y z
N MET A 1 -10.10 -16.78 5.03
CA MET A 1 -10.29 -15.32 4.81
C MET A 1 -9.39 -14.43 5.70
N ALA A 2 -9.12 -14.76 6.97
CA ALA A 2 -8.29 -13.89 7.84
C ALA A 2 -6.78 -13.84 7.48
N LYS A 3 -6.15 -14.96 7.13
CA LYS A 3 -4.73 -15.02 6.77
C LYS A 3 -4.39 -14.23 5.50
N GLU A 4 -5.23 -14.33 4.48
CA GLU A 4 -4.98 -13.68 3.19
C GLU A 4 -5.08 -12.14 3.29
N GLN A 5 -5.94 -11.61 4.17
CA GLN A 5 -5.92 -10.19 4.48
C GLN A 5 -4.67 -9.77 5.25
N ALA A 6 -4.17 -10.60 6.17
CA ALA A 6 -2.95 -10.30 6.92
C ALA A 6 -1.74 -10.22 5.98
N GLU A 7 -1.63 -11.15 5.03
CA GLU A 7 -0.55 -11.18 4.04
C GLU A 7 -0.61 -9.99 3.06
N ARG A 8 -1.81 -9.60 2.62
CA ARG A 8 -2.01 -8.38 1.83
C ARG A 8 -1.63 -7.13 2.62
N ARG A 9 -2.00 -7.05 3.91
CA ARG A 9 -1.63 -5.92 4.78
C ARG A 9 -0.13 -5.82 4.99
N GLU A 10 0.54 -6.95 5.18
CA GLU A 10 2.01 -7.00 5.32
C GLU A 10 2.70 -6.51 4.04
N THR A 11 2.23 -6.97 2.88
CA THR A 11 2.74 -6.54 1.59
C THR A 11 2.52 -5.04 1.36
N ALA A 12 1.34 -4.51 1.70
CA ALA A 12 1.07 -3.07 1.62
C ALA A 12 1.95 -2.25 2.58
N LYS A 13 2.21 -2.76 3.78
CA LYS A 13 3.11 -2.12 4.74
C LYS A 13 4.54 -2.05 4.18
N LEU A 14 5.03 -3.13 3.57
CA LEU A 14 6.33 -3.15 2.92
C LEU A 14 6.43 -2.07 1.83
N MET A 15 5.44 -1.99 0.94
CA MET A 15 5.39 -0.98 -0.12
C MET A 15 5.38 0.44 0.46
N PHE A 16 4.61 0.67 1.53
CA PHE A 16 4.59 1.95 2.24
C PHE A 16 5.96 2.31 2.85
N GLU A 17 6.64 1.37 3.51
CA GLU A 17 7.97 1.60 4.09
C GLU A 17 9.03 1.91 3.02
N VAL A 18 8.98 1.24 1.87
CA VAL A 18 9.88 1.53 0.73
C VAL A 18 9.58 2.89 0.12
N GLY A 19 8.31 3.24 -0.06
CA GLY A 19 7.87 4.54 -0.56
C GLY A 19 8.32 5.69 0.34
N GLN A 20 8.18 5.54 1.66
CA GLN A 20 8.67 6.53 2.62
C GLN A 20 10.20 6.69 2.60
N LYS A 21 10.95 5.59 2.45
CA LYS A 21 12.42 5.67 2.29
C LYS A 21 12.80 6.38 0.99
N ALA A 22 12.06 6.18 -0.09
CA ALA A 22 12.27 6.90 -1.35
C ALA A 22 11.96 8.40 -1.20
N TYR A 23 10.87 8.74 -0.50
CA TYR A 23 10.47 10.12 -0.20
C TYR A 23 11.55 10.85 0.60
N GLY A 24 12.06 10.24 1.69
CA GLY A 24 13.12 10.83 2.52
C GLY A 24 14.45 11.02 1.77
N LYS A 25 14.67 10.32 0.65
CA LYS A 25 15.83 10.49 -0.22
C LYS A 25 15.61 11.52 -1.34
N GLY A 26 14.45 12.18 -1.39
CA GLY A 26 14.07 13.11 -2.45
C GLY A 26 13.66 12.43 -3.77
N ASN A 27 13.53 11.11 -3.79
CA ASN A 27 13.10 10.34 -4.96
C ASN A 27 11.57 10.29 -5.02
N TYR A 28 10.93 11.43 -5.23
CA TYR A 28 9.47 11.56 -5.17
C TYR A 28 8.74 10.71 -6.22
N GLY A 29 9.29 10.57 -7.43
CA GLY A 29 8.70 9.72 -8.47
C GLY A 29 8.57 8.26 -8.02
N ARG A 30 9.67 7.68 -7.50
CA ARG A 30 9.63 6.32 -6.94
C ARG A 30 8.77 6.23 -5.69
N ALA A 31 8.77 7.25 -4.84
CA ALA A 31 7.94 7.28 -3.65
C ALA A 31 6.45 7.15 -4.00
N ILE A 32 6.00 7.89 -5.01
CA ILE A 32 4.61 7.84 -5.50
C ILE A 32 4.27 6.42 -5.96
N GLU A 33 5.08 5.81 -6.82
CA GLU A 33 4.81 4.45 -7.33
C GLU A 33 4.64 3.41 -6.21
N PHE A 34 5.52 3.44 -5.19
CA PHE A 34 5.44 2.49 -4.07
C PHE A 34 4.25 2.77 -3.14
N LEU A 35 3.91 4.05 -2.93
CA LEU A 35 2.76 4.42 -2.10
C LEU A 35 1.43 4.07 -2.80
N GLU A 36 1.34 4.24 -4.11
CA GLU A 36 0.17 3.83 -4.90
C GLU A 36 0.02 2.30 -4.96
N ALA A 37 1.13 1.57 -5.07
CA ALA A 37 1.13 0.12 -4.98
C ALA A 37 0.59 -0.37 -3.62
N ALA A 38 1.01 0.27 -2.51
CA ALA A 38 0.51 -0.05 -1.17
C ALA A 38 -1.02 0.11 -1.05
N LEU A 39 -1.56 1.18 -1.63
CA LEU A 39 -3.00 1.48 -1.64
C LEU A 39 -3.81 0.55 -2.55
N THR A 40 -3.19 -0.06 -3.54
CA THR A 40 -3.84 -1.03 -4.43
C THR A 40 -3.97 -2.42 -3.78
N ILE A 41 -2.97 -2.81 -2.96
CA ILE A 41 -2.91 -4.13 -2.31
C ILE A 41 -3.95 -4.28 -1.20
N ILE A 42 -4.15 -3.23 -0.41
CA ILE A 42 -5.32 -3.13 0.47
C ILE A 42 -6.34 -2.36 -0.35
N PRO A 43 -7.20 -3.03 -1.14
CA PRO A 43 -8.29 -2.33 -1.78
C PRO A 43 -8.99 -1.57 -0.67
N ARG A 44 -9.14 -0.26 -0.86
CA ARG A 44 -9.93 0.57 0.05
C ARG A 44 -11.16 -0.25 0.37
N GLN A 45 -11.33 -0.63 1.63
CA GLN A 45 -12.61 -1.10 2.13
C GLN A 45 -13.53 0.09 1.87
N THR A 46 -14.12 0.09 0.69
CA THR A 46 -15.05 1.12 0.30
C THR A 46 -16.14 0.99 1.35
N LEU A 47 -16.27 2.03 2.17
CA LEU A 47 -17.35 2.19 3.14
C LEU A 47 -18.74 2.12 2.47
N PHE A 48 -18.80 2.04 1.14
CA PHE A 48 -19.95 1.61 0.38
C PHE A 48 -19.83 0.12 0.05
N GLY A 49 -20.61 -0.70 0.77
CA GLY A 49 -21.03 -1.98 0.25
C GLY A 49 -21.75 -1.74 -1.08
N GLY A 50 -21.30 -2.46 -2.10
CA GLY A 50 -21.98 -2.55 -3.38
C GLY A 50 -21.65 -3.92 -3.91
N GLU A 51 -22.47 -4.90 -3.52
CA GLU A 51 -23.50 -5.54 -4.36
C GLU A 51 -24.49 -6.27 -3.43
#